data_AF-A0A2S9KCD9-F1
#
_entry.id   AF-A0A2S9KCD9-F1
#
_cell.length_a   1.000
_cell.length_b   1.000
_cell.length_c   1.000
_cell.angle_alpha   90.00
_cell.angle_beta   90.00
_cell.angle_gamma   90.00
#
_symmetry.space_group_name_H-M   'P 1'
#
loop_
_entity.id
_entity.type
_entity.pdbx_description
1 polymer ?
#
loop_
_entity_poly.entity_id
_entity_poly.type
_entity_poly.pdbx_seq_one_letter_code
_entity_poly.pdbx_strand_id
1 'polypeptide(L)'
;MARDNSPKERQRKQLERKQGRRASYDRILIVSEGSKTEPNYFREIRTAYRLHTANVEVHPSELGTAPIQVVQYARSLFESGDRHKQIQPRAFEQVYAVFDRDDHTSYFDALQLADSLDGKLRNDNKQAVCFQAIASVPSFELWLLLHFEEIRAPIQRDEVMRRLRLHLPGYEKGAGQVFTITCDRLGVACLHVSLNTHDDPMSASRSCTRAIADPALTTCAHSPATSLTGPSSSWPVLR
;
A
#
# COMPACT_ATOMS: atom_id res chain seq x y z
N MET A 1 -2.26 54.62 -10.98
CA MET A 1 -1.82 53.32 -10.42
C MET A 1 -2.67 52.22 -11.05
N ALA A 2 -2.19 51.60 -12.13
CA ALA A 2 -2.93 50.58 -12.85
C ALA A 2 -2.96 49.26 -12.05
N ARG A 3 -4.16 48.73 -11.80
CA ARG A 3 -4.35 47.42 -11.18
C ARG A 3 -4.10 46.34 -12.22
N ASP A 4 -2.85 45.93 -12.38
CA ASP A 4 -2.51 44.72 -13.11
C ASP A 4 -3.03 43.52 -12.34
N ASN A 5 -4.16 43.00 -12.78
CA ASN A 5 -4.69 41.72 -12.34
C ASN A 5 -5.37 41.06 -13.53
N SER A 6 -4.52 40.71 -14.51
CA SER A 6 -4.95 40.18 -15.80
C SER A 6 -5.71 38.87 -15.62
N PRO A 7 -6.70 38.56 -16.48
CA PRO A 7 -7.43 37.29 -16.42
C PRO A 7 -6.51 36.06 -16.45
N LYS A 8 -5.38 36.17 -17.16
CA LYS A 8 -4.35 35.14 -17.27
C LYS A 8 -3.64 34.87 -15.93
N GLU A 9 -3.34 35.90 -15.14
CA GLU A 9 -2.74 35.73 -13.82
C GLU A 9 -3.73 35.15 -12.80
N ARG A 10 -5.02 35.49 -12.89
CA ARG A 10 -6.05 34.86 -12.06
C ARG A 10 -6.23 33.40 -12.40
N GLN A 11 -6.19 33.05 -13.69
CA GLN A 11 -6.29 31.68 -14.16
C GLN A 11 -5.05 30.86 -13.76
N ARG A 12 -3.85 31.44 -13.88
CA ARG A 12 -2.60 30.82 -13.40
C ARG A 12 -2.61 30.62 -11.89
N LYS A 13 -3.00 31.63 -11.12
CA LYS A 13 -3.17 31.52 -9.66
C LYS A 13 -4.27 30.54 -9.26
N GLN A 14 -5.34 30.39 -10.06
CA GLN A 14 -6.36 29.38 -9.81
C GLN A 14 -5.88 27.96 -10.15
N LEU A 15 -5.07 27.79 -11.19
CA LEU A 15 -4.41 26.52 -11.53
C LEU A 15 -3.36 26.14 -10.48
N GLU A 16 -2.52 27.08 -10.06
CA GLU A 16 -1.55 26.92 -8.96
C GLU A 16 -2.27 26.63 -7.63
N ARG A 17 -3.40 27.29 -7.34
CA ARG A 17 -4.23 26.99 -6.15
C ARG A 17 -4.95 25.65 -6.25
N LYS A 18 -5.32 25.20 -7.46
CA LYS A 18 -5.89 23.85 -7.68
C LYS A 18 -4.82 22.77 -7.53
N GLN A 19 -3.61 23.02 -8.02
CA GLN A 19 -2.44 22.14 -7.85
C GLN A 19 -1.98 22.10 -6.38
N GLY A 20 -1.96 23.23 -5.68
CA GLY A 20 -1.54 23.30 -4.27
C GLY A 20 -2.58 22.85 -3.24
N ARG A 21 -3.87 22.72 -3.62
CA ARG A 21 -4.95 22.24 -2.71
C ARG A 21 -5.18 20.74 -2.73
N ARG A 22 -4.71 20.03 -3.76
CA ARG A 22 -4.49 18.59 -3.67
C ARG A 22 -3.04 18.43 -3.32
N ALA A 23 -2.73 18.09 -2.07
CA ALA A 23 -1.62 17.17 -1.89
C ALA A 23 -1.95 15.99 -2.81
N SER A 24 -1.30 15.93 -3.96
CA SER A 24 -1.45 14.82 -4.89
C SER A 24 -0.95 13.63 -4.10
N TYR A 25 -1.86 12.85 -3.53
CA TYR A 25 -1.48 11.58 -2.94
C TYR A 25 -0.70 10.81 -3.99
N ASP A 26 0.44 10.23 -3.60
CA ASP A 26 1.24 9.41 -4.49
C ASP A 26 0.35 8.33 -5.10
N ARG A 27 0.46 8.15 -6.41
CA ARG A 27 -0.22 7.08 -7.15
C ARG A 27 0.62 5.83 -7.04
N ILE A 28 0.03 4.78 -6.52
CA ILE A 28 0.68 3.53 -6.16
C ILE A 28 0.14 2.42 -7.05
N LEU A 29 1.04 1.66 -7.66
CA LEU A 29 0.74 0.39 -8.31
C LEU A 29 1.25 -0.75 -7.44
N ILE A 30 0.36 -1.67 -7.05
CA ILE A 30 0.70 -2.91 -6.37
C ILE A 30 0.40 -4.06 -7.32
N VAL A 31 1.41 -4.89 -7.56
CA VAL A 31 1.28 -6.14 -8.29
C VAL A 31 1.55 -7.30 -7.35
N SER A 32 0.64 -8.26 -7.25
CA SER A 32 0.82 -9.44 -6.40
C SER A 32 1.02 -10.73 -7.18
N GLU A 33 1.70 -11.70 -6.58
CA GLU A 33 1.76 -13.07 -7.05
C GLU A 33 0.38 -13.74 -7.05
N GLY A 34 -0.30 -13.76 -5.90
CA GLY A 34 -1.61 -14.38 -5.76
C GLY A 34 -2.72 -13.52 -6.36
N SER A 35 -3.77 -14.19 -6.83
CA SER A 35 -4.93 -13.56 -7.49
C SER A 35 -6.09 -13.25 -6.54
N LYS A 36 -6.00 -13.67 -5.27
CA LYS A 36 -7.10 -13.58 -4.31
C LYS A 36 -6.71 -12.86 -3.03
N THR A 37 -5.91 -13.50 -2.17
CA THR A 37 -5.68 -13.03 -0.78
C THR A 37 -5.11 -11.62 -0.76
N GLU A 38 -3.98 -11.40 -1.44
CA GLU A 38 -3.25 -10.14 -1.43
C GLU A 38 -4.04 -9.04 -2.14
N PRO A 39 -4.58 -9.27 -3.37
CA PRO A 39 -5.42 -8.26 -4.01
C PRO A 39 -6.65 -7.88 -3.19
N ASN A 40 -7.33 -8.84 -2.56
CA ASN A 40 -8.51 -8.55 -1.75
C ASN A 40 -8.12 -7.71 -0.52
N TYR A 41 -7.06 -8.10 0.18
CA TYR A 41 -6.59 -7.38 1.35
C TYR A 41 -6.23 -5.91 1.04
N PHE A 42 -5.44 -5.65 0.00
CA PHE A 42 -5.08 -4.28 -0.39
C PHE A 42 -6.28 -3.47 -0.90
N ARG A 43 -7.23 -4.11 -1.60
CA ARG A 43 -8.46 -3.42 -2.03
C ARG A 43 -9.37 -3.07 -0.84
N GLU A 44 -9.38 -3.87 0.21
CA GLU A 44 -10.08 -3.56 1.45
C GLU A 44 -9.43 -2.39 2.17
N ILE A 45 -8.09 -2.31 2.25
CA ILE A 45 -7.35 -1.15 2.75
C ILE A 45 -7.78 0.11 2.00
N ARG A 46 -7.75 0.06 0.66
CA ARG A 46 -8.18 1.16 -0.21
C ARG A 46 -9.59 1.63 0.12
N THR A 47 -10.50 0.67 0.32
CA THR A 47 -11.91 0.95 0.61
C THR A 47 -12.09 1.56 2.00
N ALA A 48 -11.46 0.99 3.03
CA ALA A 48 -11.54 1.43 4.41
C ALA A 48 -11.02 2.87 4.59
N TYR A 49 -9.91 3.21 3.94
CA TYR A 49 -9.34 4.57 3.97
C TYR A 49 -9.92 5.51 2.92
N ARG A 50 -10.95 5.08 2.16
CA ARG A 50 -11.60 5.85 1.09
C ARG A 50 -10.60 6.43 0.07
N LEU A 51 -9.56 5.67 -0.23
CA LEU A 51 -8.54 6.06 -1.20
C LEU A 51 -9.15 5.99 -2.60
N HIS A 52 -8.91 7.03 -3.39
CA HIS A 52 -9.38 7.07 -4.77
C HIS A 52 -8.65 6.00 -5.59
N THR A 53 -9.34 5.29 -6.49
CA THR A 53 -8.73 4.24 -7.33
C THR A 53 -7.52 4.74 -8.11
N ALA A 54 -7.59 5.97 -8.63
CA ALA A 54 -6.44 6.61 -9.30
C ALA A 54 -5.20 6.80 -8.41
N ASN A 55 -5.31 6.65 -7.10
CA ASN A 55 -4.18 6.72 -6.16
C ASN A 55 -3.63 5.33 -5.80
N VAL A 56 -4.44 4.26 -5.85
CA VAL A 56 -3.99 2.89 -5.51
C VAL A 56 -4.64 1.87 -6.44
N GLU A 57 -3.81 1.32 -7.32
CA GLU A 57 -4.14 0.23 -8.25
C GLU A 57 -3.54 -1.09 -7.75
N VAL A 58 -4.34 -2.16 -7.76
CA VAL A 58 -3.93 -3.48 -7.25
C VAL A 58 -4.31 -4.56 -8.24
N HIS A 59 -3.30 -5.22 -8.82
CA HIS A 59 -3.46 -6.21 -9.88
C HIS A 59 -2.66 -7.48 -9.61
N PRO A 60 -3.20 -8.68 -9.85
CA PRO A 60 -2.37 -9.87 -9.85
C PRO A 60 -1.46 -9.90 -11.08
N SER A 61 -0.34 -10.61 -10.97
CA SER A 61 0.55 -10.88 -12.09
C SER A 61 -0.15 -11.72 -13.16
N GLU A 62 -0.08 -11.27 -14.42
CA GLU A 62 -0.59 -12.02 -15.58
C GLU A 62 0.52 -12.79 -16.31
N LEU A 63 1.79 -12.61 -15.92
CA LEU A 63 2.92 -13.34 -16.50
C LEU A 63 3.19 -14.68 -15.80
N GLY A 64 2.56 -14.94 -14.66
CA GLY A 64 2.76 -16.13 -13.84
C GLY A 64 3.09 -15.78 -12.39
N THR A 65 3.34 -16.81 -11.59
CA THR A 65 3.51 -16.73 -10.14
C THR A 65 4.97 -16.74 -9.69
N ALA A 66 5.94 -16.86 -10.59
CA ALA A 66 7.34 -16.77 -10.19
C ALA A 66 7.67 -15.33 -9.73
N PRO A 67 8.44 -15.12 -8.64
CA PRO A 67 8.82 -13.79 -8.17
C PRO A 67 9.33 -12.84 -9.26
N ILE A 68 10.17 -13.34 -10.17
CA ILE A 68 10.71 -12.54 -11.28
C ILE A 68 9.61 -12.09 -12.26
N GLN A 69 8.60 -12.94 -12.50
CA GLN A 69 7.49 -12.63 -13.39
C GLN A 69 6.60 -11.55 -12.80
N VAL A 70 6.39 -11.55 -11.48
CA VAL A 70 5.67 -10.49 -10.76
C VAL A 70 6.36 -9.14 -10.96
N VAL A 71 7.68 -9.09 -10.77
CA VAL A 71 8.49 -7.87 -10.98
C VAL A 71 8.47 -7.41 -12.44
N GLN A 72 8.64 -8.33 -13.39
CA GLN A 72 8.58 -8.04 -14.82
C GLN A 72 7.22 -7.50 -15.25
N TYR A 73 6.14 -8.09 -14.73
CA TYR A 73 4.79 -7.64 -15.01
C TYR A 73 4.52 -6.26 -14.41
N ALA A 74 4.93 -6.02 -13.16
CA ALA A 74 4.83 -4.70 -12.52
C ALA A 74 5.56 -3.61 -13.33
N ARG A 75 6.78 -3.91 -13.80
CA ARG A 75 7.53 -3.04 -14.70
C ARG A 75 6.78 -2.80 -16.01
N SER A 76 6.31 -3.85 -16.68
CA SER A 76 5.60 -3.74 -17.96
C SER A 76 4.33 -2.90 -17.84
N LEU A 77 3.53 -3.16 -16.81
CA LEU A 77 2.29 -2.46 -16.52
C LEU A 77 2.54 -0.99 -16.18
N PHE A 78 3.62 -0.69 -15.45
CA PHE A 78 4.06 0.69 -15.23
C PHE A 78 4.53 1.36 -16.53
N GLU A 79 5.41 0.74 -17.31
CA GLU A 79 6.04 1.38 -18.48
C GLU A 79 5.06 1.57 -19.64
N SER A 80 4.16 0.60 -19.86
CA SER A 80 3.29 0.51 -21.04
C SER A 80 1.82 0.81 -20.73
N GLY A 81 1.42 0.79 -19.46
CA GLY A 81 0.02 0.86 -19.08
C GLY A 81 -0.79 -0.35 -19.53
N ASP A 82 -2.10 -0.30 -19.31
CA ASP A 82 -3.06 -1.28 -19.82
C ASP A 82 -4.41 -0.59 -20.01
N ARG A 83 -4.86 -0.53 -21.27
CA ARG A 83 -6.10 0.16 -21.63
C ARG A 83 -7.36 -0.54 -21.09
N HIS A 84 -7.35 -1.86 -20.98
CA HIS A 84 -8.47 -2.63 -20.42
C HIS A 84 -8.59 -2.40 -18.92
N LYS A 85 -7.45 -2.26 -18.24
CA LYS A 85 -7.37 -1.93 -16.81
C LYS A 85 -7.45 -0.42 -16.53
N GLN A 86 -7.57 0.41 -17.57
CA GLN A 86 -7.55 1.88 -17.50
C GLN A 86 -6.29 2.46 -16.84
N ILE A 87 -5.18 1.73 -16.95
CA ILE A 87 -3.88 2.15 -16.43
C ILE A 87 -3.15 2.93 -17.51
N GLN A 88 -2.80 4.17 -17.21
CA GLN A 88 -1.98 4.99 -18.09
C GLN A 88 -0.49 4.64 -17.93
N PRO A 89 0.30 4.66 -19.01
CA PRO A 89 1.74 4.47 -18.93
C PRO A 89 2.38 5.51 -18.00
N ARG A 90 3.30 5.05 -17.14
CA ARG A 90 4.12 5.86 -16.23
C ARG A 90 3.32 6.71 -15.24
N ALA A 91 2.08 6.32 -14.94
CA ALA A 91 1.16 7.11 -14.13
C ALA A 91 1.31 6.91 -12.61
N PHE A 92 2.42 6.32 -12.14
CA PHE A 92 2.61 6.01 -10.73
C PHE A 92 3.90 6.62 -10.17
N GLU A 93 3.83 7.08 -8.92
CA GLU A 93 4.98 7.52 -8.13
C GLU A 93 5.68 6.33 -7.46
N GLN A 94 4.93 5.27 -7.15
CA GLN A 94 5.40 4.09 -6.44
C GLN A 94 4.89 2.82 -7.11
N VAL A 95 5.77 1.82 -7.25
CA VAL A 95 5.45 0.50 -7.80
C VAL A 95 5.96 -0.57 -6.84
N TYR A 96 5.07 -1.47 -6.43
CA TYR A 96 5.35 -2.55 -5.50
C TYR A 96 5.04 -3.90 -6.14
N ALA A 97 6.02 -4.80 -6.16
CA ALA A 97 5.84 -6.20 -6.54
C ALA A 97 5.81 -7.06 -5.27
N VAL A 98 4.67 -7.66 -4.95
CA VAL A 98 4.42 -8.45 -3.74
C VAL A 98 4.37 -9.93 -4.10
N PHE A 99 5.18 -10.75 -3.45
CA PHE A 99 5.23 -12.19 -3.70
C PHE A 99 5.64 -12.96 -2.45
N ASP A 100 5.22 -14.22 -2.35
CA ASP A 100 5.63 -15.07 -1.24
C ASP A 100 7.10 -15.49 -1.43
N ARG A 101 7.86 -15.59 -0.33
CA ARG A 101 9.18 -16.25 -0.39
C ARG A 101 8.96 -17.75 -0.32
N ASP A 102 8.91 -18.39 -1.48
CA ASP A 102 9.01 -19.83 -1.65
C ASP A 102 10.43 -20.25 -2.06
N ASP A 103 10.61 -21.54 -2.30
CA ASP A 103 11.88 -22.12 -2.78
C ASP A 103 12.12 -21.85 -4.28
N HIS A 104 11.42 -20.88 -4.88
CA HIS A 104 11.60 -20.59 -6.29
C HIS A 104 12.98 -19.99 -6.53
N THR A 105 13.70 -20.59 -7.48
CA THR A 105 15.04 -20.20 -7.91
C THR A 105 15.17 -18.74 -8.35
N SER A 106 14.06 -18.08 -8.71
CA SER A 106 14.04 -16.71 -9.24
C SER A 106 13.88 -15.63 -8.17
N TYR A 107 13.78 -16.01 -6.89
CA TYR A 107 13.59 -15.08 -5.78
C TYR A 107 14.66 -13.99 -5.73
N PHE A 108 15.95 -14.37 -5.76
CA PHE A 108 17.05 -13.41 -5.71
C PHE A 108 17.13 -12.56 -6.97
N ASP A 109 16.85 -13.14 -8.14
CA ASP A 109 16.81 -12.41 -9.40
C ASP A 109 15.70 -11.35 -9.39
N ALA A 110 14.55 -11.64 -8.77
CA ALA A 110 13.46 -10.71 -8.62
C ALA A 110 13.83 -9.49 -7.76
N LEU A 111 14.50 -9.74 -6.63
CA LEU A 111 15.01 -8.67 -5.76
C LEU A 111 16.03 -7.79 -6.51
N GLN A 112 17.00 -8.41 -7.18
CA GLN A 112 18.01 -7.68 -7.96
C GLN A 112 17.39 -6.89 -9.10
N LEU A 113 16.39 -7.44 -9.79
CA LEU A 113 15.68 -6.72 -10.84
C LEU A 113 14.95 -5.51 -10.27
N ALA A 114 14.21 -5.65 -9.16
CA ALA A 114 13.51 -4.53 -8.53
C ALA A 114 14.48 -3.42 -8.09
N ASP A 115 15.58 -3.78 -7.41
CA ASP A 115 16.63 -2.83 -7.00
C ASP A 115 17.27 -2.14 -8.21
N SER A 116 17.40 -2.86 -9.33
CA SER A 116 17.93 -2.27 -10.56
C SER A 116 16.99 -1.24 -11.19
N LEU A 117 15.69 -1.26 -10.88
CA LEU A 117 14.67 -0.36 -11.40
C LEU A 117 14.42 0.85 -10.50
N ASP A 118 14.62 0.69 -9.18
CA ASP A 118 14.35 1.72 -8.18
C ASP A 118 15.08 3.04 -8.48
N GLY A 119 14.34 4.14 -8.49
CA GLY A 119 14.84 5.48 -8.80
C GLY A 119 15.30 5.71 -10.25
N LYS A 120 15.35 4.67 -11.10
CA LYS A 120 15.78 4.78 -12.51
C LYS A 120 14.61 5.02 -13.46
N LEU A 121 13.43 4.54 -13.10
CA LEU A 121 12.20 4.80 -13.85
C LEU A 121 11.70 6.23 -13.64
N ARG A 122 11.00 6.77 -14.64
CA ARG A 122 10.43 8.12 -14.59
C ARG A 122 8.93 8.08 -14.82
N ASN A 123 8.17 8.75 -13.95
CA ASN A 123 6.72 8.90 -14.12
C ASN A 123 6.39 9.91 -15.25
N ASP A 124 5.11 10.09 -15.55
CA ASP A 124 4.55 11.09 -16.46
C ASP A 124 4.97 12.53 -16.12
N ASN A 125 5.24 12.82 -14.85
CA ASN A 125 5.80 14.08 -14.35
C ASN A 125 7.34 14.17 -14.42
N LYS A 126 8.01 13.17 -15.03
CA LYS A 126 9.48 13.07 -15.15
C LYS A 126 10.22 12.96 -13.81
N GLN A 127 9.54 12.59 -12.74
CA GLN A 127 10.13 12.36 -11.42
C GLN A 127 10.60 10.91 -11.29
N ALA A 128 11.59 10.68 -10.43
CA ALA A 128 12.06 9.32 -10.14
C ALA A 128 10.95 8.52 -9.45
N VAL A 129 10.80 7.25 -9.82
CA VAL A 129 9.78 6.34 -9.27
C VAL A 129 10.42 5.41 -8.26
N CYS A 130 9.74 5.22 -7.12
CA CYS A 130 10.07 4.17 -6.17
C CYS A 130 9.62 2.83 -6.75
N PHE A 131 10.52 1.86 -6.89
CA PHE A 131 10.20 0.51 -7.34
C PHE A 131 10.73 -0.49 -6.32
N GLN A 132 9.86 -1.25 -5.65
CA GLN A 132 10.29 -2.19 -4.62
C GLN A 132 9.67 -3.57 -4.76
N ALA A 133 10.47 -4.60 -4.47
CA ALA A 133 9.99 -5.94 -4.24
C ALA A 133 9.69 -6.16 -2.74
N ILE A 134 8.52 -6.73 -2.44
CA ILE A 134 8.05 -7.03 -1.09
C ILE A 134 7.80 -8.52 -0.98
N ALA A 135 8.69 -9.20 -0.26
CA ALA A 135 8.55 -10.63 -0.03
C ALA A 135 7.78 -10.91 1.28
N SER A 136 6.70 -11.68 1.19
CA SER A 136 5.98 -12.25 2.34
C SER A 136 6.60 -13.60 2.72
N VAL A 137 7.37 -13.61 3.82
CA VAL A 137 8.12 -14.80 4.26
C VAL A 137 7.45 -15.44 5.48
N PRO A 138 6.95 -16.70 5.42
CA PRO A 138 6.97 -17.60 4.26
C PRO A 138 5.76 -17.43 3.31
N SER A 139 4.71 -16.76 3.75
CA SER A 139 3.54 -16.45 2.93
C SER A 139 2.80 -15.21 3.44
N PHE A 140 1.90 -14.67 2.63
CA PHE A 140 1.09 -13.51 2.96
C PHE A 140 0.26 -13.70 4.23
N GLU A 141 -0.16 -14.93 4.54
CA GLU A 141 -0.91 -15.23 5.76
C GLU A 141 -0.11 -14.96 7.04
N LEU A 142 1.22 -14.88 6.98
CA LEU A 142 1.99 -14.42 8.14
C LEU A 142 1.64 -12.98 8.47
N TRP A 143 1.46 -12.11 7.48
CA TRP A 143 1.12 -10.71 7.72
C TRP A 143 -0.23 -10.59 8.41
N LEU A 144 -1.19 -11.43 8.03
CA LEU A 144 -2.49 -11.52 8.70
C LEU A 144 -2.34 -11.98 10.14
N LEU A 145 -1.49 -12.99 10.40
CA LEU A 145 -1.23 -13.50 11.74
C LEU A 145 -0.57 -12.45 12.65
N LEU A 146 0.30 -11.59 12.09
CA LEU A 146 1.00 -10.55 12.84
C LEU A 146 0.06 -9.48 13.41
N HIS A 147 -1.19 -9.37 12.95
CA HIS A 147 -2.20 -8.55 13.63
C HIS A 147 -2.61 -9.09 14.99
N PHE A 148 -2.40 -10.39 15.25
CA PHE A 148 -2.85 -11.06 16.46
C PHE A 148 -1.70 -11.50 17.36
N GLU A 149 -0.58 -11.89 16.78
CA GLU A 149 0.52 -12.53 17.50
C GLU A 149 1.87 -11.95 17.13
N GLU A 150 2.74 -11.86 18.14
CA GLU A 150 4.15 -11.58 17.94
C GLU A 150 4.87 -12.89 17.56
N ILE A 151 5.61 -12.88 16.45
CA ILE A 151 6.30 -14.07 15.92
C ILE A 151 7.80 -13.82 15.83
N ARG A 152 8.56 -14.18 16.87
CA ARG A 152 10.00 -13.86 16.99
C ARG A 152 10.94 -14.83 16.25
N ALA A 153 10.43 -15.87 15.63
CA ALA A 153 11.25 -16.90 14.97
C ALA A 153 10.60 -17.34 13.65
N PRO A 154 11.39 -17.82 12.67
CA PRO A 154 10.85 -18.37 11.44
C PRO A 154 9.81 -19.46 11.71
N ILE A 155 8.69 -19.38 11.01
CA ILE A 155 7.55 -20.29 11.15
C ILE A 155 7.19 -20.83 9.77
N GLN A 156 6.78 -22.09 9.70
CA GLN A 156 6.40 -22.75 8.44
C GLN A 156 4.98 -22.37 8.02
N ARG A 157 4.69 -22.42 6.72
CA ARG A 157 3.39 -22.02 6.13
C ARG A 157 2.19 -22.71 6.77
N ASP A 158 2.28 -24.02 6.97
CA ASP A 158 1.19 -24.81 7.56
C ASP A 158 0.90 -24.38 9.00
N GLU A 159 1.95 -24.04 9.75
CA GLU A 159 1.83 -23.56 11.12
C GLU A 159 1.26 -22.14 11.17
N VAL A 160 1.65 -21.26 10.24
CA VAL A 160 1.03 -19.93 10.07
C VAL A 160 -0.46 -20.08 9.83
N MET A 161 -0.86 -20.93 8.88
CA MET A 161 -2.27 -21.18 8.57
C MET A 161 -3.03 -21.75 9.77
N ARG A 162 -2.44 -22.71 10.48
CA ARG A 162 -3.05 -23.32 11.68
C ARG A 162 -3.29 -22.28 12.76
N ARG A 163 -2.30 -21.44 13.06
CA ARG A 163 -2.42 -20.38 14.09
C ARG A 163 -3.36 -19.26 13.65
N LEU A 164 -3.32 -18.86 12.38
CA LEU A 164 -4.22 -17.83 11.85
C LEU A 164 -5.69 -18.25 12.01
N ARG A 165 -6.01 -19.52 11.76
CA ARG A 165 -7.38 -20.05 11.93
C ARG A 165 -7.88 -20.06 13.38
N LEU A 166 -7.00 -19.93 14.38
CA LEU A 166 -7.42 -19.74 15.78
C LEU A 166 -7.96 -18.33 16.02
N HIS A 167 -7.45 -17.33 15.29
CA HIS A 167 -7.88 -15.93 15.39
C HIS A 167 -8.96 -15.57 14.37
N LEU A 168 -8.94 -16.22 13.20
CA LEU A 168 -9.94 -16.11 12.15
C LEU A 168 -10.57 -17.49 11.87
N PRO A 169 -11.50 -17.96 12.71
CA PRO A 169 -12.19 -19.23 12.49
C PRO A 169 -12.86 -19.27 11.12
N GLY A 170 -12.57 -20.32 10.34
CA GLY A 170 -13.09 -20.46 8.97
C GLY A 170 -12.32 -19.67 7.91
N TYR A 171 -11.14 -19.12 8.22
CA TYR A 171 -10.30 -18.47 7.21
C TYR A 171 -9.89 -19.45 6.09
N GLU A 172 -10.21 -19.04 4.86
CA GLU A 172 -9.78 -19.64 3.61
C GLU A 172 -8.99 -18.63 2.77
N LYS A 173 -8.07 -19.11 1.94
CA LYS A 173 -7.29 -18.23 1.05
C LYS A 173 -8.23 -17.45 0.13
N GLY A 174 -8.06 -16.14 0.10
CA GLY A 174 -8.93 -15.24 -0.65
C GLY A 174 -10.22 -14.85 0.07
N ALA A 175 -10.38 -15.18 1.36
CA ALA A 175 -11.48 -14.66 2.17
C ALA A 175 -11.51 -13.12 2.10
N GLY A 176 -12.71 -12.56 2.00
CA GLY A 176 -12.93 -11.12 2.10
C GLY A 176 -13.16 -10.67 3.53
N GLN A 177 -13.16 -9.35 3.74
CA GLN A 177 -13.31 -8.65 5.02
C GLN A 177 -12.16 -8.88 6.01
N VAL A 178 -11.05 -9.47 5.56
CA VAL A 178 -9.90 -9.78 6.41
C VAL A 178 -9.29 -8.49 6.96
N PHE A 179 -9.08 -7.47 6.11
CA PHE A 179 -8.56 -6.19 6.57
C PHE A 179 -9.57 -5.48 7.47
N THR A 180 -10.86 -5.57 7.18
CA THR A 180 -11.91 -5.00 8.04
C THR A 180 -11.86 -5.59 9.45
N ILE A 181 -11.54 -6.87 9.60
CA ILE A 181 -11.39 -7.52 10.91
C ILE A 181 -10.07 -7.09 11.59
N THR A 182 -9.01 -6.86 10.82
CA THR A 182 -7.68 -6.61 11.37
C THR A 182 -7.28 -5.13 11.48
N CYS A 183 -8.07 -4.19 10.93
CA CYS A 183 -7.70 -2.78 10.80
C CYS A 183 -7.38 -2.11 12.14
N ASP A 184 -8.16 -2.38 13.18
CA ASP A 184 -7.97 -1.81 14.52
C ASP A 184 -6.66 -2.29 15.18
N ARG A 185 -6.07 -3.37 14.66
CA ARG A 185 -4.82 -3.97 15.12
C ARG A 185 -3.63 -3.60 14.24
N LEU A 186 -3.79 -2.70 13.27
CA LEU A 186 -2.71 -2.32 12.36
C LEU A 186 -1.48 -1.78 13.12
N GLY A 187 -1.70 -0.96 14.16
CA GLY A 187 -0.61 -0.47 15.01
C GLY A 187 0.15 -1.59 15.74
N VAL A 188 -0.56 -2.64 16.16
CA VAL A 188 0.04 -3.84 16.80
C VAL A 188 0.85 -4.63 15.79
N ALA A 189 0.32 -4.85 14.58
CA ALA A 189 1.04 -5.52 13.50
C ALA A 189 2.36 -4.80 13.17
N CYS A 190 2.34 -3.46 13.04
CA CYS A 190 3.54 -2.66 12.80
C CYS A 190 4.60 -2.83 13.91
N LEU A 191 4.16 -2.93 15.17
CA LEU A 191 5.06 -3.18 16.30
C LEU A 191 5.69 -4.57 16.20
N HIS A 192 4.90 -5.61 15.95
CA HIS A 192 5.39 -6.98 15.81
C HIS A 192 6.41 -7.12 14.67
N VAL A 193 6.15 -6.46 13.53
CA VAL A 193 7.08 -6.46 12.40
C VAL A 193 8.41 -5.79 12.78
N SER A 194 8.37 -4.65 13.47
CA SER A 194 9.57 -3.91 13.87
C SER A 194 10.48 -4.74 14.76
N LEU A 195 9.91 -5.49 15.70
CA LEU A 195 10.65 -6.38 16.61
C LEU A 195 11.30 -7.58 15.90
N ASN A 196 10.72 -8.02 14.78
CA ASN A 196 11.25 -9.13 13.98
C ASN A 196 12.45 -8.75 13.08
N THR A 197 12.86 -7.48 13.04
CA THR A 197 13.91 -6.99 12.12
C THR A 197 15.32 -7.02 12.70
N HIS A 198 15.51 -7.49 13.94
CA HIS A 198 16.78 -7.32 14.67
C HIS A 198 17.92 -8.28 14.30
N ASP A 199 17.70 -9.32 13.49
CA ASP A 199 18.72 -10.36 13.23
C ASP A 199 19.20 -10.50 11.78
N ASP A 200 18.83 -9.61 10.85
CA ASP A 200 19.21 -9.82 9.43
C ASP A 200 19.36 -8.52 8.62
N PRO A 201 20.61 -8.08 8.31
CA PRO A 201 20.87 -6.77 7.70
C PRO A 201 20.43 -6.67 6.22
N MET A 202 19.99 -7.77 5.59
CA MET A 202 19.52 -7.84 4.20
C MET A 202 18.11 -8.48 4.05
N SER A 203 17.27 -8.44 5.08
CA SER A 203 16.01 -9.19 5.08
C SER A 203 14.78 -8.44 4.57
N ALA A 204 13.95 -9.18 3.83
CA ALA A 204 12.56 -8.91 3.46
C ALA A 204 11.68 -8.31 4.58
N SER A 205 12.10 -8.47 5.84
CA SER A 205 11.50 -7.83 7.02
C SER A 205 11.37 -6.30 6.89
N ARG A 206 12.36 -5.61 6.28
CA ARG A 206 12.26 -4.14 6.04
C ARG A 206 11.17 -3.78 5.01
N SER A 207 10.90 -4.67 4.07
CA SER A 207 9.89 -4.50 3.03
C SER A 207 8.47 -4.73 3.58
N CYS A 208 8.31 -5.69 4.51
CA CYS A 208 7.07 -5.91 5.27
C CYS A 208 6.69 -4.69 6.14
N THR A 209 7.67 -4.10 6.84
CA THR A 209 7.44 -2.86 7.62
C THR A 209 6.98 -1.72 6.72
N ARG A 210 7.53 -1.61 5.51
CA ARG A 210 7.09 -0.58 4.55
C ARG A 210 5.71 -0.86 3.97
N ALA A 211 5.37 -2.09 3.60
CA ALA A 211 4.05 -2.39 3.05
C ALA A 211 2.89 -2.18 4.05
N ILE A 212 3.12 -2.54 5.32
CA ILE A 212 2.11 -2.45 6.39
C ILE A 212 2.12 -1.06 7.06
N ALA A 213 3.29 -0.42 7.16
CA ALA A 213 3.48 0.87 7.82
C ALA A 213 3.81 2.05 6.89
N ASP A 214 3.67 1.91 5.55
CA ASP A 214 3.92 3.03 4.61
C ASP A 214 3.05 4.20 5.04
N PRO A 215 3.63 5.37 5.36
CA PRO A 215 2.85 6.57 5.54
C PRO A 215 2.02 6.91 4.29
N ALA A 216 2.35 6.52 3.07
CA ALA A 216 1.48 6.74 1.91
C ALA A 216 0.13 5.99 2.04
N LEU A 217 0.13 4.80 2.67
CA LEU A 217 -1.08 4.04 3.00
C LEU A 217 -1.66 4.40 4.39
N THR A 218 -0.84 4.90 5.32
CA THR A 218 -1.19 5.13 6.74
C THR A 218 -1.41 6.61 7.10
N THR A 219 -0.79 7.57 6.41
CA THR A 219 -0.99 9.03 6.62
C THR A 219 -2.38 9.48 6.15
N CYS A 220 -3.07 8.65 5.37
CA CYS A 220 -4.49 8.82 5.08
C CYS A 220 -5.38 8.61 6.33
N ALA A 221 -4.86 8.02 7.41
CA ALA A 221 -5.59 7.68 8.63
C ALA A 221 -5.56 8.78 9.71
N HIS A 222 -4.70 9.79 9.60
CA HIS A 222 -4.57 10.84 10.62
C HIS A 222 -5.14 12.18 10.11
N SER A 223 -6.47 12.23 10.01
CA SER A 223 -7.20 13.48 10.19
C SER A 223 -8.31 13.20 11.21
N PRO A 224 -8.19 13.66 12.47
CA PRO A 224 -9.29 13.57 13.41
C PRO A 224 -10.42 14.44 12.88
N ALA A 225 -11.58 13.82 12.67
CA ALA A 225 -12.83 14.54 12.53
C ALA A 225 -12.97 15.46 13.74
N THR A 226 -12.74 16.75 13.54
CA THR A 226 -12.96 17.76 14.58
C THR A 226 -14.46 17.89 14.72
N SER A 227 -15.03 17.13 15.65
CA SER A 227 -16.38 17.30 16.15
C SER A 227 -16.46 18.62 16.92
N LEU A 228 -16.87 19.68 16.22
CA LEU A 228 -17.35 20.90 16.86
C LEU A 228 -18.68 20.58 17.55
N THR A 229 -18.60 20.09 18.78
CA THR A 229 -19.70 20.12 19.74
C THR A 229 -19.66 21.49 20.40
N GLY A 230 -20.54 22.39 19.96
CA GLY A 230 -20.78 23.65 20.66
C GLY A 230 -21.53 23.39 21.97
N PRO A 231 -21.16 24.03 23.10
CA PRO A 231 -21.90 23.87 24.34
C PRO A 231 -23.23 24.63 24.26
N SER A 232 -24.34 23.89 24.34
CA SER A 232 -25.69 24.40 24.58
C SER A 232 -26.03 24.25 26.06
N SER A 233 -26.10 25.36 26.79
CA SER A 233 -26.82 25.60 28.05
C SER A 233 -26.34 26.95 28.61
N SER A 234 -27.12 27.87 29.17
CA SER A 234 -28.56 28.01 29.43
C SER A 234 -28.74 29.37 30.15
N TRP A 235 -29.58 30.26 29.58
CA TRP A 235 -30.39 31.34 30.19
C TRP A 235 -29.72 32.51 30.96
N PRO A 236 -30.34 33.71 30.88
CA PRO A 236 -31.00 34.20 32.09
C PRO A 236 -32.44 34.68 31.87
N VAL A 237 -33.23 34.47 32.90
CA VAL A 237 -34.56 35.04 33.16
C VAL A 237 -34.39 36.52 33.52
N LEU A 238 -35.21 37.40 32.95
CA LEU A 238 -35.45 38.76 33.46
C LEU A 238 -36.97 39.00 33.52
N ARG A 239 -37.42 39.34 34.72
CA ARG A 239 -38.54 40.25 34.95
C ARG A 239 -38.03 41.67 34.77
#